data_AF-A0A2E3U9J5-F1
#
_entry.id   AF-A0A2E3U9J5-F1
#
_cell.length_a   1.000
_cell.length_b   1.000
_cell.length_c   1.000
_cell.angle_alpha   90.00
_cell.angle_beta   90.00
_cell.angle_gamma   90.00
#
_symmetry.space_group_name_H-M   'P 1'
#
loop_
_entity.id
_entity.type
_entity.pdbx_description
1 polymer ?
#
loop_
_entity_poly.entity_id
_entity_poly.type
_entity_poly.pdbx_seq_one_letter_code
_entity_poly.pdbx_strand_id
1 'polypeptide(L)'
;MYMNHLSVFFAAGLLLSSMIGGPALAAEAQSSTGTVQRHRLWLPSSQESMRGLLLAAAHKALEDPDCAEVLYGRLNEYRSENDETAFTILCMRDPRYTFNLVFSASMLEPAEAEEEVVSNTEDLERLRALLGDIPASVRSGADQSEAQQTPDEPQDTSPPVVF
;
A
#
# COMPACT_ATOMS: atom_id res chain seq x y z
N MET A 1 35.83 68.06 15.96
CA MET A 1 35.71 67.33 14.68
C MET A 1 34.24 67.02 14.47
N TYR A 2 33.55 67.90 13.76
CA TYR A 2 32.16 67.74 13.34
C TYR A 2 32.14 68.04 11.82
N MET A 3 31.76 67.03 11.04
CA MET A 3 31.48 67.06 9.61
C MET A 3 30.31 66.09 9.44
N ASN A 4 29.26 66.31 8.67
CA ASN A 4 28.73 67.49 7.99
C ASN A 4 27.29 67.03 7.64
N HIS A 5 26.25 67.69 8.16
CA HIS A 5 24.89 67.49 7.65
C HIS A 5 24.74 68.32 6.37
N LEU A 6 24.42 67.68 5.25
CA LEU A 6 23.88 68.38 4.09
C LEU A 6 22.66 67.61 3.55
N SER A 7 21.50 68.20 3.79
CA SER A 7 20.20 67.83 3.25
C SER A 7 20.11 68.20 1.77
N VAL A 8 19.57 67.32 0.92
CA VAL A 8 19.08 67.67 -0.42
C VAL A 8 17.70 67.05 -0.64
N PHE A 9 16.89 67.81 -1.38
CA PHE A 9 15.44 67.94 -1.35
C PHE A 9 14.62 66.80 -1.98
N PHE A 10 13.36 66.77 -1.53
CA PHE A 10 12.16 66.20 -2.14
C PHE A 10 12.09 66.27 -3.67
N ALA A 11 11.68 65.17 -4.30
CA ALA A 11 10.88 65.20 -5.53
C ALA A 11 9.93 63.99 -5.56
N ALA A 12 8.65 64.31 -5.64
CA ALA A 12 7.54 63.40 -5.84
C ALA A 12 7.65 62.65 -7.18
N GLY A 13 7.20 61.40 -7.20
CA GLY A 13 7.15 60.58 -8.41
C GLY A 13 6.36 59.30 -8.19
N LEU A 14 5.08 59.46 -7.87
CA LEU A 14 4.07 58.40 -7.87
C LEU A 14 3.89 57.93 -9.31
N LEU A 15 4.40 56.75 -9.65
CA LEU A 15 4.04 56.04 -10.87
C LEU A 15 3.50 54.67 -10.51
N LEU A 16 2.17 54.62 -10.41
CA LEU A 16 1.36 53.42 -10.55
C LEU A 16 1.62 52.81 -11.94
N SER A 17 2.18 51.62 -11.98
CA SER A 17 2.05 50.72 -13.11
C SER A 17 1.27 49.49 -12.66
N SER A 18 -0.05 49.62 -12.76
CA SER A 18 -0.98 48.51 -12.83
C SER A 18 -0.73 47.75 -14.14
N MET A 19 -0.07 46.60 -14.07
CA MET A 19 -0.20 45.58 -15.09
C MET A 19 -0.94 44.40 -14.50
N ILE A 20 -2.22 44.38 -14.86
CA ILE A 20 -3.17 43.28 -14.75
C ILE A 20 -2.52 42.05 -15.39
N GLY A 21 -2.25 41.03 -14.59
CA GLY A 21 -1.58 39.81 -15.00
C GLY A 21 -2.00 38.62 -14.16
N GLY A 22 -3.28 38.28 -14.23
CA GLY A 22 -3.83 36.97 -13.86
C GLY A 22 -4.01 36.70 -12.37
N PRO A 23 -5.22 36.35 -11.89
CA PRO A 23 -5.29 35.61 -10.64
C PRO A 23 -4.66 34.24 -10.93
N ALA A 24 -3.47 33.98 -10.40
CA ALA A 24 -3.00 32.63 -10.21
C ALA A 24 -3.94 31.98 -9.18
N LEU A 25 -5.09 31.51 -9.66
CA LEU A 25 -5.97 30.64 -8.92
C LEU A 25 -5.21 29.34 -8.67
N ALA A 26 -4.87 29.16 -7.39
CA ALA A 26 -4.93 27.92 -6.64
C ALA A 26 -4.71 26.62 -7.43
N ALA A 27 -3.53 26.05 -7.23
CA ALA A 27 -3.45 24.65 -6.88
C ALA A 27 -2.30 24.51 -5.86
N GLU A 28 -2.52 25.00 -4.64
CA GLU A 28 -2.06 24.20 -3.50
C GLU A 28 -2.81 22.88 -3.67
N ALA A 29 -2.19 21.94 -4.39
CA ALA A 29 -2.47 20.55 -4.19
C ALA A 29 -2.27 20.36 -2.69
N GLN A 30 -3.39 20.36 -1.96
CA GLN A 30 -3.45 19.78 -0.65
C GLN A 30 -2.87 18.39 -0.88
N SER A 31 -1.59 18.24 -0.57
CA SER A 31 -0.97 16.93 -0.45
C SER A 31 -1.69 16.35 0.75
N SER A 32 -2.87 15.78 0.48
CA SER A 32 -3.52 14.89 1.40
C SER A 32 -2.52 13.76 1.51
N THR A 33 -1.61 13.86 2.48
CA THR A 33 -0.78 12.75 2.93
C THR A 33 -1.76 11.59 3.06
N GLY A 34 -1.68 10.65 2.11
CA GLY A 34 -2.75 9.67 1.91
C GLY A 34 -3.02 8.94 3.20
N THR A 35 -4.27 8.77 3.60
CA THR A 35 -4.55 7.92 4.76
C THR A 35 -4.28 6.47 4.39
N VAL A 36 -3.61 5.72 5.26
CA VAL A 36 -3.38 4.29 5.05
C VAL A 36 -4.71 3.55 5.05
N GLN A 37 -5.04 2.94 3.92
CA GLN A 37 -6.23 2.11 3.79
C GLN A 37 -5.91 0.67 4.21
N ARG A 38 -6.39 0.25 5.39
CA ARG A 38 -6.07 -1.06 5.98
C ARG A 38 -6.38 -2.25 5.08
N HIS A 39 -7.47 -2.17 4.32
CA HIS A 39 -7.88 -3.25 3.38
C HIS A 39 -6.89 -3.46 2.22
N ARG A 40 -5.97 -2.51 1.97
CA ARG A 40 -4.89 -2.63 0.99
C ARG A 40 -3.64 -3.30 1.56
N LEU A 41 -3.62 -3.56 2.86
CA LEU A 41 -2.53 -4.23 3.55
C LEU A 41 -2.90 -5.70 3.72
N TRP A 42 -2.15 -6.57 3.09
CA TRP A 42 -2.43 -7.99 3.08
C TRP A 42 -1.34 -8.78 3.81
N LEU A 43 -1.78 -9.69 4.67
CA LEU A 43 -0.94 -10.69 5.33
C LEU A 43 -1.64 -12.05 5.25
N PRO A 44 -0.88 -13.15 5.16
CA PRO A 44 -1.41 -14.48 5.42
C PRO A 44 -1.93 -14.59 6.86
N SER A 45 -2.95 -15.41 7.07
CA SER A 45 -3.55 -15.65 8.39
C SER A 45 -2.55 -16.17 9.44
N SER A 46 -1.53 -16.90 9.00
CA SER A 46 -0.43 -17.38 9.86
C SER A 46 0.45 -16.27 10.43
N GLN A 47 0.34 -15.05 9.90
CA GLN A 47 1.24 -13.92 10.19
C GLN A 47 0.47 -12.66 10.63
N GLU A 48 -0.78 -12.80 11.10
CA GLU A 48 -1.60 -11.67 11.59
C GLU A 48 -0.99 -10.94 12.78
N SER A 49 -0.13 -11.60 13.57
CA SER A 49 0.62 -10.94 14.66
C SER A 49 1.49 -9.77 14.17
N MET A 50 1.85 -9.75 12.89
CA MET A 50 2.66 -8.69 12.28
C MET A 50 1.83 -7.56 11.66
N ARG A 51 0.50 -7.58 11.83
CA ARG A 51 -0.42 -6.57 11.28
C ARG A 51 -0.03 -5.16 11.68
N GLY A 52 0.28 -4.93 12.95
CA GLY A 52 0.71 -3.62 13.46
C GLY A 52 2.02 -3.13 12.83
N LEU A 53 2.95 -4.04 12.54
CA LEU A 53 4.21 -3.71 11.85
C LEU A 53 3.99 -3.39 10.38
N LEU A 54 3.12 -4.14 9.67
CA LEU A 54 2.77 -3.81 8.29
C LEU A 54 2.05 -2.44 8.20
N LEU A 55 1.18 -2.14 9.17
CA LEU A 55 0.52 -0.84 9.26
C LEU A 55 1.55 0.28 9.48
N ALA A 56 2.50 0.08 10.41
CA ALA A 56 3.60 1.03 10.63
C ALA A 56 4.47 1.24 9.38
N ALA A 57 4.78 0.16 8.64
CA ALA A 57 5.51 0.26 7.37
C ALA A 57 4.76 1.13 6.35
N ALA A 58 3.44 0.96 6.24
CA ALA A 58 2.61 1.77 5.35
C ALA A 58 2.53 3.24 5.78
N HIS A 59 2.44 3.52 7.07
CA HIS A 59 2.53 4.89 7.58
C HIS A 59 3.89 5.53 7.28
N LYS A 60 4.97 4.79 7.53
CA LYS A 60 6.33 5.25 7.25
C LYS A 60 6.57 5.49 5.76
N ALA A 61 5.92 4.71 4.88
CA ALA A 61 5.99 4.93 3.44
C ALA A 61 5.43 6.29 3.02
N LEU A 62 4.36 6.78 3.69
CA LEU A 62 3.76 8.08 3.41
C LEU A 62 4.57 9.27 3.95
N GLU A 63 5.60 9.00 4.76
CA GLU A 63 6.59 10.01 5.13
C GLU A 63 7.57 10.30 3.99
N ASP A 64 7.68 9.40 3.00
CA ASP A 64 8.48 9.61 1.80
C ASP A 64 7.80 10.66 0.89
N PRO A 65 8.49 11.74 0.51
CA PRO A 65 7.90 12.82 -0.28
C PRO A 65 7.46 12.39 -1.68
N ASP A 66 8.01 11.29 -2.21
CA ASP A 66 7.61 10.73 -3.49
C ASP A 66 6.42 9.76 -3.36
N CYS A 67 6.00 9.38 -2.15
CA CYS A 67 4.85 8.49 -1.94
C CYS A 67 3.57 9.29 -1.67
N ALA A 68 2.80 9.58 -2.72
CA ALA A 68 1.52 10.26 -2.60
C ALA A 68 0.43 9.37 -1.97
N GLU A 69 0.42 8.07 -2.29
CA GLU A 69 -0.57 7.12 -1.81
C GLU A 69 0.01 5.70 -1.71
N VAL A 70 -0.37 4.97 -0.66
CA VAL A 70 -0.10 3.54 -0.53
C VAL A 70 -1.17 2.74 -1.27
N LEU A 71 -0.78 2.05 -2.34
CA LEU A 71 -1.68 1.23 -3.14
C LEU A 71 -1.81 -0.19 -2.60
N TYR A 72 -0.73 -0.72 -2.02
CA TYR A 72 -0.70 -2.09 -1.51
C TYR A 72 0.46 -2.29 -0.53
N GLY A 73 0.30 -3.17 0.45
CA GLY A 73 1.37 -3.57 1.36
C GLY A 73 1.32 -5.06 1.66
N ARG A 74 2.48 -5.71 1.73
CA ARG A 74 2.60 -7.16 1.99
C ARG A 74 3.93 -7.51 2.65
N LEU A 75 4.03 -8.76 3.09
CA LEU A 75 5.33 -9.36 3.40
C LEU A 75 6.22 -9.40 2.15
N ASN A 76 7.49 -9.07 2.38
CA ASN A 76 8.51 -9.22 1.38
C ASN A 76 8.90 -10.70 1.29
N GLU A 77 8.83 -11.27 0.09
CA GLU A 77 9.16 -12.68 -0.15
C GLU A 77 10.67 -12.90 -0.28
N TYR A 78 11.41 -11.82 -0.54
CA TYR A 78 12.86 -11.86 -0.67
C TYR A 78 13.50 -11.77 0.71
N ARG A 79 14.36 -12.74 1.01
CA ARG A 79 15.23 -12.69 2.18
C ARG A 79 16.18 -11.51 2.03
N SER A 80 16.18 -10.63 3.02
CA SER A 80 17.18 -9.57 3.15
C SER A 80 18.54 -10.20 3.50
N GLU A 81 19.63 -9.43 3.37
CA GLU A 81 20.99 -9.91 3.65
C GLU A 81 21.15 -10.54 5.05
N ASN A 82 20.29 -10.16 6.00
CA ASN A 82 20.31 -10.64 7.38
C ASN A 82 19.21 -11.67 7.70
N ASP A 83 18.50 -12.17 6.69
CA ASP A 83 17.34 -13.05 6.85
C ASP A 83 16.19 -12.43 7.68
N GLU A 84 16.17 -11.10 7.75
CA GLU A 84 15.17 -10.36 8.51
C GLU A 84 13.85 -10.30 7.74
N THR A 85 12.74 -10.42 8.48
CA THR A 85 11.40 -10.16 7.95
C THR A 85 11.30 -8.72 7.51
N ALA A 86 10.76 -8.50 6.32
CA ALA A 86 10.54 -7.18 5.77
C ALA A 86 9.16 -7.07 5.12
N PHE A 87 8.71 -5.85 4.93
CA PHE A 87 7.46 -5.52 4.26
C PHE A 87 7.75 -4.72 3.00
N THR A 88 7.04 -5.03 1.93
CA THR A 88 7.08 -4.27 0.68
C THR A 88 5.81 -3.44 0.57
N ILE A 89 5.98 -2.13 0.43
CA ILE A 89 4.90 -1.16 0.26
C ILE A 89 4.96 -0.59 -1.15
N LEU A 90 3.88 -0.76 -1.91
CA LEU A 90 3.72 -0.19 -3.24
C LEU A 90 3.14 1.23 -3.11
N CYS A 91 3.98 2.21 -3.41
CA CYS A 91 3.64 3.62 -3.42
C CYS A 91 3.30 4.11 -4.84
N MET A 92 2.34 5.01 -4.92
CA MET A 92 2.08 5.82 -6.11
C MET A 92 2.80 7.16 -5.95
N ARG A 93 3.64 7.52 -6.92
CA ARG A 93 4.20 8.89 -7.00
C ARG A 93 3.28 9.81 -7.76
N ASP A 94 2.81 9.32 -8.89
CA ASP A 94 1.88 10.00 -9.78
C ASP A 94 1.01 8.94 -10.49
N PRO A 95 -0.08 9.32 -11.17
CA PRO A 95 -0.99 8.36 -11.79
C PRO A 95 -0.37 7.42 -12.84
N ARG A 96 0.87 7.66 -13.26
CA ARG A 96 1.61 6.85 -14.25
C ARG A 96 2.79 6.10 -13.64
N TYR A 97 3.18 6.40 -12.40
CA TYR A 97 4.37 5.85 -11.80
C TYR A 97 4.14 5.34 -10.38
N THR A 98 4.54 4.10 -10.17
CA THR A 98 4.55 3.42 -8.88
C THR A 98 5.94 2.90 -8.57
N PHE A 99 6.28 2.81 -7.29
CA PHE A 99 7.55 2.26 -6.83
C PHE A 99 7.37 1.51 -5.51
N ASN A 100 8.32 0.64 -5.20
CA ASN A 100 8.31 -0.15 -3.98
C ASN A 100 9.25 0.48 -2.95
N LEU A 101 8.78 0.58 -1.72
CA LEU A 101 9.61 0.79 -0.53
C LEU A 101 9.65 -0.51 0.27
N VAL A 102 10.82 -0.82 0.84
CA VAL A 102 11.04 -2.04 1.64
C VAL A 102 11.47 -1.65 3.03
N PHE A 103 10.76 -2.14 4.04
CA PHE A 103 11.02 -1.85 5.45
C PHE A 103 11.27 -3.14 6.23
N SER A 104 12.43 -3.26 6.88
CA SER A 104 12.69 -4.35 7.82
C SER A 104 11.84 -4.21 9.08
N ALA A 105 11.31 -5.32 9.57
CA ALA A 105 10.50 -5.37 10.79
C ALA A 105 11.24 -4.84 12.02
N SER A 106 12.57 -5.00 12.07
CA SER A 106 13.46 -4.52 13.13
C SER A 106 13.51 -2.98 13.26
N MET A 107 13.14 -2.24 12.21
CA MET A 107 13.19 -0.78 12.16
C MET A 107 11.81 -0.11 12.34
N LEU A 108 10.80 -0.89 12.71
CA LEU A 108 9.42 -0.46 12.81
C LEU A 108 8.91 -0.66 14.24
N GLU A 109 8.18 0.33 14.74
CA GLU A 109 7.41 0.20 15.98
C GLU A 109 5.98 -0.21 15.61
N PRO A 110 5.38 -1.22 16.26
CA PRO A 110 4.03 -1.66 15.93
C PRO A 110 3.03 -0.51 16.11
N ALA A 111 2.30 -0.17 15.05
CA ALA A 111 1.20 0.77 15.17
C ALA A 111 0.01 0.08 15.85
N GLU A 112 -0.66 0.80 16.75
CA GLU A 112 -1.90 0.32 17.35
C GLU A 112 -2.94 0.13 16.25
N ALA A 113 -3.35 -1.12 16.05
CA ALA A 113 -4.49 -1.42 15.21
C ALA A 113 -5.74 -1.08 16.02
N GLU A 114 -6.22 0.16 15.92
CA GLU A 114 -7.60 0.46 16.32
C GLU A 114 -8.50 -0.44 15.48
N GLU A 115 -9.02 -1.50 16.10
CA GLU A 115 -9.96 -2.43 15.47
C GLU A 115 -11.23 -1.67 15.12
N GLU A 116 -11.34 -1.24 13.87
CA GLU A 116 -12.62 -0.91 13.29
C GLU A 116 -13.34 -2.24 13.04
N VAL A 117 -13.95 -2.78 14.09
CA VAL A 117 -14.81 -3.97 14.01
C VAL A 117 -16.05 -3.58 13.23
N VAL A 118 -15.95 -3.54 11.90
CA VAL A 118 -17.13 -3.50 11.03
C VAL A 118 -17.76 -4.87 11.11
N SER A 119 -18.73 -5.02 12.02
CA SER A 119 -19.55 -6.22 12.19
C SER A 119 -20.36 -6.49 10.93
N ASN A 120 -19.75 -7.12 9.94
CA ASN A 120 -20.37 -7.53 8.66
C ASN A 120 -21.24 -8.80 8.80
N THR A 121 -21.63 -9.16 10.02
CA THR A 121 -22.37 -10.39 10.32
C THR A 121 -23.73 -10.43 9.61
N GLU A 122 -24.45 -9.31 9.60
CA GLU A 122 -25.75 -9.18 8.95
C GLU A 122 -25.64 -9.29 7.41
N ASP A 123 -24.63 -8.67 6.82
CA ASP A 123 -24.37 -8.76 5.38
C ASP A 123 -23.86 -10.15 4.97
N LEU A 124 -23.06 -10.82 5.80
CA LEU A 124 -22.68 -12.22 5.58
C LEU A 124 -23.85 -13.18 5.73
N GLU A 125 -24.76 -12.93 6.67
CA GLU A 125 -26.02 -13.69 6.79
C GLU A 125 -26.92 -13.45 5.59
N ARG A 126 -27.00 -12.22 5.08
CA ARG A 126 -27.72 -11.88 3.85
C ARG A 126 -27.13 -12.56 2.63
N LEU A 127 -25.80 -12.58 2.49
CA LEU A 127 -25.10 -13.31 1.44
C LEU A 127 -25.34 -14.82 1.55
N ARG A 128 -25.33 -15.37 2.77
CA ARG A 128 -25.64 -16.79 3.02
C ARG A 128 -27.10 -17.12 2.67
N ALA A 129 -28.03 -16.22 2.92
CA ALA A 129 -29.43 -16.38 2.53
C ALA A 129 -29.60 -16.31 1.00
N LEU A 130 -28.88 -15.42 0.32
CA LEU A 130 -28.89 -15.30 -1.15
C LEU A 130 -28.23 -16.51 -1.84
N LEU A 131 -27.19 -17.08 -1.23
CA LEU A 131 -26.52 -18.31 -1.69
C LEU A 131 -27.22 -19.59 -1.20
N GLY A 132 -28.26 -19.46 -0.38
CA GLY A 132 -28.96 -20.55 0.32
C GLY A 132 -29.73 -21.50 -0.59
N ASP A 133 -29.90 -21.15 -1.87
CA ASP A 133 -30.67 -21.93 -2.85
C ASP A 133 -29.82 -22.40 -4.04
N ILE A 134 -28.50 -22.60 -3.88
CA ILE A 134 -27.73 -23.33 -4.90
C ILE A 134 -28.00 -24.82 -4.71
N PRO A 135 -28.76 -25.48 -5.61
CA PRO A 135 -29.09 -26.89 -5.46
C PRO A 135 -27.80 -27.71 -5.42
N ALA A 136 -27.77 -28.73 -4.57
CA ALA A 136 -26.64 -29.65 -4.41
C ALA A 136 -26.14 -30.25 -5.76
N SER A 137 -26.98 -30.27 -6.79
CA SER A 137 -26.67 -30.69 -8.15
C SER A 137 -25.61 -29.83 -8.87
N VAL A 138 -25.36 -28.59 -8.44
CA VAL A 138 -24.28 -27.74 -8.99
C VAL A 138 -22.99 -27.87 -8.15
N ARG A 139 -23.12 -28.30 -6.89
CA ARG A 139 -22.00 -28.45 -5.95
C ARG A 139 -21.23 -29.75 -6.15
N SER A 140 -21.90 -30.78 -6.68
CA SER A 140 -21.30 -32.07 -7.07
C SER A 140 -20.85 -32.05 -8.52
N GLY A 141 -19.82 -31.25 -8.81
CA GLY A 141 -18.96 -31.43 -9.97
C GLY A 141 -17.75 -32.30 -9.63
N ALA A 142 -17.97 -33.42 -8.93
CA ALA A 142 -16.98 -34.49 -8.76
C ALA A 142 -17.72 -35.81 -8.53
N ASP A 143 -17.20 -36.86 -9.17
CA ASP A 143 -17.46 -38.29 -8.94
C ASP A 143 -18.59 -38.98 -9.74
N GLN A 144 -18.34 -39.14 -11.04
CA GLN A 144 -18.56 -40.43 -11.72
C GLN A 144 -17.37 -40.76 -12.62
N SER A 145 -16.32 -41.34 -12.03
CA SER A 145 -15.49 -42.39 -12.64
C SER A 145 -14.64 -43.03 -11.54
N GLU A 146 -15.30 -43.78 -10.66
CA GLU A 146 -14.66 -44.88 -9.94
C GLU A 146 -14.24 -45.93 -10.99
N ALA A 147 -13.01 -45.83 -11.48
CA ALA A 147 -12.28 -46.97 -12.03
C ALA A 147 -11.37 -47.49 -10.92
N GLN A 148 -11.86 -48.55 -10.30
CA GLN A 148 -11.24 -49.35 -9.28
C GLN A 148 -9.95 -50.01 -9.80
N GLN A 149 -8.76 -49.55 -9.35
CA GLN A 149 -7.50 -50.29 -9.50
C GLN A 149 -6.65 -50.16 -8.24
N THR A 150 -6.55 -51.29 -7.53
CA THR A 150 -5.61 -51.61 -6.45
C THR A 150 -4.14 -51.70 -6.94
N PRO A 151 -3.16 -51.71 -6.03
CA PRO A 151 -1.82 -51.11 -6.21
C PRO A 151 -0.76 -52.07 -6.75
N ASP A 152 0.19 -51.58 -7.56
CA ASP A 152 1.48 -52.25 -7.81
C ASP A 152 2.61 -51.26 -8.21
N GLU A 153 3.70 -51.35 -7.44
CA GLU A 153 5.13 -51.08 -7.71
C GLU A 153 5.69 -49.68 -8.12
N PRO A 154 6.77 -49.19 -7.46
CA PRO A 154 7.40 -47.90 -7.78
C PRO A 154 8.27 -47.96 -9.04
N GLN A 155 8.00 -47.06 -10.01
CA GLN A 155 8.86 -46.85 -11.17
C GLN A 155 10.14 -46.10 -10.77
N ASP A 156 11.28 -46.74 -11.00
CA ASP A 156 12.63 -46.18 -10.94
C ASP A 156 12.77 -45.01 -11.94
N THR A 157 12.93 -43.79 -11.42
CA THR A 157 13.08 -42.55 -12.21
C THR A 157 14.53 -42.13 -12.33
N SER A 158 15.42 -43.02 -12.75
CA SER A 158 16.79 -42.64 -13.12
C SER A 158 16.83 -42.11 -14.57
N PRO A 159 17.28 -40.87 -14.82
CA PRO A 159 17.31 -40.30 -16.18
C PRO A 159 18.43 -40.91 -17.03
N PRO A 160 18.27 -40.98 -18.38
CA PRO A 160 19.25 -41.62 -19.25
C PRO A 160 20.51 -40.78 -19.42
N VAL A 161 21.68 -41.42 -19.28
CA VAL A 161 22.99 -40.87 -19.62
C VAL A 161 23.12 -40.76 -21.13
N VAL A 162 23.29 -39.55 -21.65
CA VAL A 162 23.64 -39.30 -23.05
C VAL A 162 25.16 -39.18 -23.14
N PHE A 163 25.78 -40.03 -23.96
CA PHE A 163 27.22 -40.01 -24.26
C PHE A 163 27.61 -38.85 -25.17
#